data_AF-A0A916YLW3-F1
#
_entry.id   AF-A0A916YLW3-F1
#
_cell.length_a   1.000
_cell.length_b   1.000
_cell.length_c   1.000
_cell.angle_alpha   90.00
_cell.angle_beta   90.00
_cell.angle_gamma   90.00
#
_symmetry.space_group_name_H-M   'P 1'
#
loop_
_entity.id
_entity.type
_entity.pdbx_description
1 polymer ?
#
loop_
_entity_poly.entity_id
_entity_poly.type
_entity_poly.pdbx_seq_one_letter_code
_entity_poly.pdbx_strand_id
1 'polypeptide(L)'
;MVHTSFNELANSAIIPTPELEENGYDWRARHEKILSVKHHVDPEVVLIGDSITHFWEGDPETGIFHGSKEAWHSLFAPYRVLNLGFGWDRTQNVLWRLDHGELEGLNPKIVVILIGTNNTSETKNARANEPDEIAEGLHAICDRIHNYAPQATIVIMAILPREEFPIHPRRKLIEKINMRFAQIAKDREYNFVDIGPALLETDGTLSHRIAFDFCHLTERGYQIWADALRPLLQLHLGRK
;
A
#
# COMPACT_ATOMS: atom_id res chain seq x y z
N MET A 1 -36.06 9.03 22.84
CA MET A 1 -35.11 7.96 22.49
C MET A 1 -33.95 8.61 21.77
N VAL A 2 -32.84 8.82 22.48
CA VAL A 2 -31.60 9.30 21.87
C VAL A 2 -30.87 8.04 21.44
N HIS A 3 -30.95 7.70 20.15
CA HIS A 3 -30.04 6.73 19.55
C HIS A 3 -28.69 7.43 19.40
N THR A 4 -27.93 7.52 20.49
CA THR A 4 -26.47 7.70 20.40
C THR A 4 -25.90 6.41 19.85
N SER A 5 -25.56 6.40 18.57
CA SER A 5 -24.80 5.34 17.92
C SER A 5 -23.43 5.26 18.60
N PHE A 6 -23.19 4.20 19.36
CA PHE A 6 -21.89 3.91 19.99
C PHE A 6 -20.74 3.66 18.98
N ASN A 7 -20.98 3.85 17.67
CA ASN A 7 -20.07 3.48 16.59
C ASN A 7 -19.37 4.67 15.89
N GLU A 8 -19.71 5.92 16.20
CA GLU A 8 -19.02 7.09 15.60
C GLU A 8 -17.65 7.40 16.22
N LEU A 9 -17.34 6.82 17.40
CA LEU A 9 -16.09 7.07 18.14
C LEU A 9 -15.02 5.99 17.92
N ALA A 10 -15.35 4.87 17.28
CA ALA A 10 -14.38 3.82 17.03
C ALA A 10 -13.51 4.19 15.82
N ASN A 11 -12.19 4.03 15.95
CA ASN A 11 -11.28 4.18 14.82
C ASN A 11 -11.63 3.10 13.77
N SER A 12 -12.27 3.50 12.67
CA SER A 12 -12.68 2.57 11.61
C SER A 12 -11.49 1.99 10.84
N ALA A 13 -10.32 2.64 10.89
CA ALA A 13 -9.12 2.20 10.18
C ALA A 13 -8.53 0.90 10.74
N ILE A 14 -8.92 0.49 11.94
CA ILE A 14 -8.48 -0.75 12.61
C ILE A 14 -9.53 -1.86 12.65
N ILE A 15 -10.74 -1.63 12.13
CA ILE A 15 -11.83 -2.60 12.15
C ILE A 15 -11.80 -3.39 10.84
N PRO A 16 -11.36 -4.66 10.79
CA PRO A 16 -11.27 -5.43 9.55
C PRO A 16 -12.61 -5.42 8.81
N THR A 17 -12.62 -4.86 7.60
CA THR A 17 -13.84 -4.68 6.81
C THR A 17 -13.58 -5.12 5.37
N PRO A 18 -14.45 -5.94 4.74
CA PRO A 18 -14.29 -6.32 3.34
C PRO A 18 -14.47 -5.09 2.42
N GLU A 19 -14.47 -5.31 1.10
CA GLU A 19 -14.74 -4.27 0.09
C GLU A 19 -15.79 -3.24 0.53
N LEU A 20 -15.40 -1.96 0.49
CA LEU A 20 -16.25 -0.82 0.83
C LEU A 20 -16.77 -0.09 -0.41
N GLU A 21 -15.96 -0.02 -1.48
CA GLU A 21 -16.24 0.79 -2.65
C GLU A 21 -16.56 -0.07 -3.87
N GLU A 22 -17.72 0.11 -4.46
CA GLU A 22 -18.09 -0.49 -5.75
C GLU A 22 -17.43 0.32 -6.88
N ASN A 23 -16.23 -0.09 -7.30
CA ASN A 23 -15.38 0.66 -8.23
C ASN A 23 -15.24 0.01 -9.62
N GLY A 24 -16.19 -0.85 -10.00
CA GLY A 24 -16.21 -1.53 -11.30
C GLY A 24 -15.15 -2.64 -11.45
N TYR A 25 -14.49 -2.99 -10.35
CA TYR A 25 -13.49 -4.04 -10.25
C TYR A 25 -13.96 -5.07 -9.21
N ASP A 26 -13.80 -6.36 -9.49
CA ASP A 26 -14.27 -7.43 -8.60
C ASP A 26 -13.22 -7.73 -7.53
N TRP A 27 -13.36 -7.05 -6.39
CA TRP A 27 -12.46 -7.18 -5.25
C TRP A 27 -12.44 -8.60 -4.69
N ARG A 28 -13.60 -9.25 -4.59
CA ARG A 28 -13.70 -10.62 -4.07
C ARG A 28 -13.04 -11.62 -5.01
N ALA A 29 -13.27 -11.50 -6.31
CA ALA A 29 -12.63 -12.40 -7.28
C ALA A 29 -11.10 -12.28 -7.28
N ARG A 30 -10.54 -11.07 -7.09
CA ARG A 30 -9.08 -10.93 -6.92
C ARG A 30 -8.59 -11.59 -5.65
N HIS A 31 -9.27 -11.40 -4.52
CA HIS A 31 -8.89 -12.04 -3.26
C HIS A 31 -8.87 -13.57 -3.41
N GLU A 32 -9.92 -14.16 -3.96
CA GLU A 32 -9.96 -15.59 -4.28
C GLU A 32 -8.84 -16.02 -5.23
N LYS A 33 -8.54 -15.22 -6.25
CA LYS A 33 -7.43 -15.48 -7.17
C LYS A 33 -6.07 -15.47 -6.47
N ILE A 34 -5.85 -14.54 -5.54
CA ILE A 34 -4.63 -14.48 -4.72
C ILE A 34 -4.52 -15.74 -3.87
N LEU A 35 -5.58 -16.12 -3.17
CA LEU A 35 -5.60 -17.33 -2.34
C LEU A 35 -5.31 -18.58 -3.19
N SER A 36 -5.80 -18.63 -4.42
CA SER A 36 -5.58 -19.78 -5.32
C SER A 36 -4.13 -19.88 -5.83
N VAL A 37 -3.36 -18.79 -5.88
CA VAL A 37 -2.00 -18.78 -6.47
C VAL A 37 -0.88 -18.60 -5.46
N LYS A 38 -1.14 -18.05 -4.27
CA LYS A 38 -0.08 -17.63 -3.32
C LYS A 38 0.94 -18.73 -3.00
N HIS A 39 0.51 -19.97 -2.83
CA HIS A 39 1.40 -21.10 -2.55
C HIS A 39 2.18 -21.57 -3.78
N HIS A 40 1.64 -21.37 -4.99
CA HIS A 40 2.36 -21.65 -6.22
C HIS A 40 3.43 -20.59 -6.51
N VAL A 41 3.13 -19.33 -6.20
CA VAL A 41 4.10 -18.22 -6.32
C VAL A 41 5.25 -18.40 -5.34
N ASP A 42 4.99 -18.88 -4.12
CA ASP A 42 5.97 -19.02 -3.03
C ASP A 42 6.85 -17.76 -2.89
N PRO A 43 6.24 -16.60 -2.58
CA PRO A 43 6.87 -15.31 -2.79
C PRO A 43 8.05 -15.08 -1.85
N GLU A 44 9.13 -14.51 -2.40
CA GLU A 44 10.21 -13.92 -1.62
C GLU A 44 9.87 -12.48 -1.21
N VAL A 45 9.10 -11.79 -2.05
CA VAL A 45 8.61 -10.42 -1.81
C VAL A 45 7.10 -10.41 -1.87
N VAL A 46 6.48 -9.79 -0.87
CA VAL A 46 5.04 -9.49 -0.90
C VAL A 46 4.87 -7.98 -0.92
N LEU A 47 4.04 -7.48 -1.84
CA LEU A 47 3.61 -6.09 -1.86
C LEU A 47 2.19 -6.01 -1.30
N ILE A 48 1.93 -5.16 -0.33
CA ILE A 48 0.60 -4.90 0.22
C ILE A 48 0.25 -3.44 -0.06
N GLY A 49 -0.93 -3.19 -0.63
CA GLY A 49 -1.37 -1.81 -0.78
C GLY A 49 -2.71 -1.63 -1.49
N ASP A 50 -2.89 -0.43 -2.01
CA ASP A 50 -4.08 0.00 -2.72
C ASP A 50 -3.91 -0.06 -4.26
N SER A 51 -4.66 0.78 -4.99
CA SER A 51 -4.63 0.87 -6.45
C SER A 51 -3.24 1.21 -6.99
N ILE A 52 -2.42 1.96 -6.26
CA ILE A 52 -1.06 2.30 -6.70
C ILE A 52 -0.19 1.04 -6.73
N THR A 53 -0.33 0.15 -5.74
CA THR A 53 0.36 -1.15 -5.76
C THR A 53 -0.26 -2.08 -6.80
N HIS A 54 -1.59 -2.08 -6.91
CA HIS A 54 -2.34 -2.94 -7.82
C HIS A 54 -1.92 -2.73 -9.28
N PHE A 55 -1.88 -1.46 -9.73
CA PHE A 55 -1.65 -1.11 -11.12
C PHE A 55 -0.18 -1.07 -11.55
N TRP A 56 0.76 -1.38 -10.65
CA TRP A 56 2.15 -1.65 -11.04
C TRP A 56 2.26 -2.99 -11.80
N GLU A 57 1.41 -3.93 -11.36
CA GLU A 57 1.17 -5.29 -11.85
C GLU A 57 2.33 -6.30 -11.80
N GLY A 58 2.00 -7.49 -11.29
CA GLY A 58 2.77 -8.74 -11.28
C GLY A 58 1.82 -9.84 -10.81
N ASP A 59 2.34 -10.98 -10.34
CA ASP A 59 1.46 -12.09 -9.97
C ASP A 59 0.53 -11.77 -8.77
N PRO A 60 -0.78 -12.09 -8.84
CA PRO A 60 -1.51 -12.51 -10.05
C PRO A 60 -1.79 -11.31 -10.98
N GLU A 61 -1.45 -11.50 -12.27
CA GLU A 61 -1.78 -10.52 -13.31
C GLU A 61 -3.30 -10.34 -13.42
N THR A 62 -3.71 -9.10 -13.74
CA THR A 62 -5.12 -8.74 -13.93
C THR A 62 -5.40 -8.20 -15.32
N GLY A 63 -4.36 -7.87 -16.08
CA GLY A 63 -4.47 -7.16 -17.35
C GLY A 63 -4.75 -5.66 -17.17
N ILE A 64 -4.81 -5.16 -15.93
CA ILE A 64 -5.04 -3.75 -15.60
C ILE A 64 -3.78 -3.20 -14.93
N PHE A 65 -3.02 -2.41 -15.68
CA PHE A 65 -1.78 -1.79 -15.22
C PHE A 65 -1.61 -0.40 -15.84
N HIS A 66 -0.77 0.42 -15.24
CA HIS A 66 -0.44 1.74 -15.77
C HIS A 66 1.02 1.78 -16.22
N GLY A 67 1.26 2.11 -17.48
CA GLY A 67 2.59 2.13 -18.08
C GLY A 67 2.81 0.96 -19.03
N SER A 68 4.00 0.36 -19.00
CA SER A 68 4.46 -0.66 -19.94
C SER A 68 5.21 -1.84 -19.27
N LYS A 69 5.17 -1.91 -17.92
CA LYS A 69 5.72 -2.99 -17.06
C LYS A 69 7.24 -3.01 -16.95
N GLU A 70 7.98 -2.12 -17.60
CA GLU A 70 9.44 -2.14 -17.58
C GLU A 70 9.99 -1.90 -16.19
N ALA A 71 9.41 -0.98 -15.42
CA ALA A 71 9.78 -0.67 -14.05
C ALA A 71 9.60 -1.89 -13.15
N TRP A 72 8.47 -2.60 -13.30
CA TRP A 72 8.22 -3.86 -12.61
C TRP A 72 9.31 -4.88 -12.95
N HIS A 73 9.51 -5.16 -14.24
CA HIS A 73 10.51 -6.13 -14.68
C HIS A 73 11.93 -5.73 -14.29
N SER A 74 12.27 -4.44 -14.32
CA SER A 74 13.60 -3.93 -13.96
C SER A 74 13.97 -4.25 -12.52
N LEU A 75 12.98 -4.31 -11.62
CA LEU A 75 13.19 -4.56 -10.20
C LEU A 75 12.94 -6.02 -9.84
N PHE A 76 11.84 -6.59 -10.32
CA PHE A 76 11.28 -7.83 -9.80
C PHE A 76 11.58 -9.06 -10.64
N ALA A 77 12.15 -8.94 -11.85
CA ALA A 77 12.53 -10.09 -12.67
C ALA A 77 13.33 -11.19 -11.92
N PRO A 78 14.25 -10.89 -10.99
CA PRO A 78 15.03 -11.94 -10.29
C PRO A 78 14.33 -12.49 -9.03
N TYR A 79 13.10 -12.08 -8.73
CA TYR A 79 12.40 -12.40 -7.49
C TYR A 79 11.03 -13.02 -7.75
N ARG A 80 10.58 -13.89 -6.85
CA ARG A 80 9.18 -14.33 -6.80
C ARG A 80 8.39 -13.32 -6.00
N VAL A 81 7.41 -12.67 -6.63
CA VAL A 81 6.70 -11.54 -6.04
C VAL A 81 5.20 -11.80 -6.07
N LEU A 82 4.54 -11.62 -4.92
CA LEU A 82 3.09 -11.64 -4.82
C LEU A 82 2.59 -10.22 -4.59
N ASN A 83 1.78 -9.72 -5.52
CA ASN A 83 1.19 -8.39 -5.47
C ASN A 83 -0.22 -8.45 -4.83
N LEU A 84 -0.32 -8.00 -3.57
CA LEU A 84 -1.54 -7.86 -2.77
C LEU A 84 -2.08 -6.42 -2.79
N GLY A 85 -1.90 -5.70 -3.89
CA GLY A 85 -2.52 -4.41 -4.16
C GLY A 85 -3.97 -4.54 -4.61
N PHE A 86 -4.88 -3.72 -4.09
CA PHE A 86 -6.31 -3.72 -4.43
C PHE A 86 -6.83 -2.31 -4.68
N GLY A 87 -7.68 -2.13 -5.70
CA GLY A 87 -8.29 -0.84 -5.96
C GLY A 87 -9.07 -0.31 -4.76
N TRP A 88 -8.88 0.97 -4.42
CA TRP A 88 -9.57 1.68 -3.33
C TRP A 88 -9.33 1.18 -1.89
N ASP A 89 -8.48 0.18 -1.70
CA ASP A 89 -8.24 -0.36 -0.37
C ASP A 89 -7.79 0.71 0.63
N ARG A 90 -8.40 0.62 1.81
CA ARG A 90 -8.03 1.33 3.03
C ARG A 90 -7.32 0.35 3.97
N THR A 91 -6.77 0.85 5.07
CA THR A 91 -6.11 0.00 6.08
C THR A 91 -7.03 -1.13 6.56
N GLN A 92 -8.31 -0.85 6.83
CA GLN A 92 -9.29 -1.85 7.26
C GLN A 92 -9.56 -2.95 6.24
N ASN A 93 -9.39 -2.67 4.95
CA ASN A 93 -9.55 -3.66 3.88
C ASN A 93 -8.35 -4.61 3.85
N VAL A 94 -7.14 -4.06 3.97
CA VAL A 94 -5.92 -4.87 4.15
C VAL A 94 -6.04 -5.78 5.38
N LEU A 95 -6.48 -5.23 6.52
CA LEU A 95 -6.65 -6.02 7.75
C LEU A 95 -7.58 -7.21 7.52
N TRP A 96 -8.72 -6.98 6.85
CA TRP A 96 -9.64 -8.06 6.51
C TRP A 96 -8.96 -9.10 5.63
N ARG A 97 -8.28 -8.70 4.55
CA ARG A 97 -7.63 -9.62 3.62
C ARG A 97 -6.55 -10.48 4.28
N LEU A 98 -5.76 -9.88 5.19
CA LEU A 98 -4.77 -10.60 5.98
C LEU A 98 -5.45 -11.63 6.91
N ASP A 99 -6.51 -11.21 7.61
CA ASP A 99 -7.30 -12.08 8.50
C ASP A 99 -8.03 -13.20 7.73
N HIS A 100 -8.16 -13.07 6.40
CA HIS A 100 -8.78 -14.05 5.48
C HIS A 100 -7.75 -14.77 4.60
N GLY A 101 -6.50 -14.83 5.05
CA GLY A 101 -5.55 -15.86 4.63
C GLY A 101 -4.54 -15.43 3.57
N GLU A 102 -4.46 -14.16 3.15
CA GLU A 102 -3.50 -13.78 2.09
C GLU A 102 -2.03 -14.04 2.43
N LEU A 103 -1.65 -14.04 3.72
CA LEU A 103 -0.30 -14.38 4.18
C LEU A 103 -0.20 -15.77 4.83
N GLU A 104 -1.31 -16.46 5.02
CA GLU A 104 -1.32 -17.74 5.73
C GLU A 104 -0.47 -18.78 4.99
N GLY A 105 0.48 -19.41 5.71
CA GLY A 105 1.35 -20.44 5.16
C GLY A 105 2.38 -19.94 4.13
N LEU A 106 2.62 -18.63 4.05
CA LEU A 106 3.70 -18.05 3.27
C LEU A 106 4.89 -17.71 4.17
N ASN A 107 6.10 -17.62 3.59
CA ASN A 107 7.30 -17.20 4.30
C ASN A 107 8.11 -16.18 3.49
N PRO A 108 7.54 -15.00 3.20
CA PRO A 108 8.24 -13.97 2.45
C PRO A 108 9.43 -13.44 3.26
N LYS A 109 10.51 -13.09 2.56
CA LYS A 109 11.68 -12.45 3.17
C LYS A 109 11.46 -10.96 3.37
N ILE A 110 10.66 -10.33 2.50
CA ILE A 110 10.36 -8.90 2.55
C ILE A 110 8.86 -8.68 2.31
N VAL A 111 8.27 -7.79 3.10
CA VAL A 111 6.92 -7.28 2.89
C VAL A 111 6.98 -5.76 2.75
N VAL A 112 6.55 -5.24 1.60
CA VAL A 112 6.49 -3.81 1.31
C VAL A 112 5.05 -3.33 1.43
N ILE A 113 4.81 -2.29 2.23
CA ILE A 113 3.48 -1.77 2.53
C ILE A 113 3.37 -0.35 1.99
N LEU A 114 2.44 -0.10 1.06
CA LEU A 114 2.01 1.23 0.64
C LEU A 114 0.48 1.31 0.77
N ILE A 115 -0.01 1.88 1.86
CA ILE A 115 -1.44 1.97 2.15
C ILE A 115 -1.78 3.23 2.94
N GLY A 116 -3.03 3.65 2.87
CA GLY A 116 -3.61 4.72 3.71
C GLY A 116 -4.04 5.96 2.93
N THR A 117 -3.67 6.08 1.64
CA THR A 117 -4.07 7.24 0.82
C THR A 117 -5.60 7.35 0.71
N ASN A 118 -6.29 6.22 0.59
CA ASN A 118 -7.75 6.17 0.47
C ASN A 118 -8.47 6.47 1.77
N ASN A 119 -7.83 6.23 2.93
CA ASN A 119 -8.37 6.64 4.22
C ASN A 119 -8.51 8.18 4.34
N THR A 120 -7.80 8.95 3.51
CA THR A 120 -7.93 10.42 3.46
C THR A 120 -9.17 10.93 2.72
N SER A 121 -9.98 10.03 2.17
CA SER A 121 -11.15 10.36 1.36
C SER A 121 -12.45 10.03 2.08
N GLU A 122 -13.38 10.98 2.07
CA GLU A 122 -14.78 10.76 2.41
C GLU A 122 -15.51 10.18 1.19
N THR A 123 -16.30 9.13 1.38
CA THR A 123 -17.15 8.54 0.33
C THR A 123 -18.55 8.30 0.88
N LYS A 124 -19.48 7.84 0.04
CA LYS A 124 -20.81 7.41 0.49
C LYS A 124 -20.78 6.22 1.47
N ASN A 125 -19.69 5.46 1.46
CA ASN A 125 -19.57 4.18 2.16
C ASN A 125 -18.64 4.26 3.39
N ALA A 126 -17.72 5.22 3.42
CA ALA A 126 -16.72 5.34 4.47
C ALA A 126 -16.29 6.80 4.69
N ARG A 127 -16.18 7.18 5.96
CA ARG A 127 -15.64 8.48 6.32
C ARG A 127 -14.13 8.59 6.07
N ALA A 128 -13.63 9.81 5.96
CA ALA A 128 -12.21 10.08 6.08
C ALA A 128 -11.71 9.78 7.50
N ASN A 129 -10.48 9.29 7.62
CA ASN A 129 -9.79 9.06 8.88
C ASN A 129 -8.76 10.16 9.18
N GLU A 130 -8.54 10.40 10.47
CA GLU A 130 -7.51 11.30 10.94
C GLU A 130 -6.11 10.65 10.87
N PRO A 131 -5.01 11.43 10.91
CA PRO A 131 -3.66 10.89 10.79
C PRO A 131 -3.31 9.79 11.78
N ASP A 132 -3.72 9.97 13.04
CA ASP A 132 -3.40 9.02 14.11
C ASP A 132 -4.24 7.73 13.94
N GLU A 133 -5.46 7.84 13.43
CA GLU A 133 -6.30 6.68 13.12
C GLU A 133 -5.68 5.81 12.02
N ILE A 134 -5.17 6.44 10.96
CA ILE A 134 -4.51 5.75 9.83
C ILE A 134 -3.20 5.11 10.31
N ALA A 135 -2.47 5.78 11.20
CA ALA A 135 -1.26 5.25 11.81
C ALA A 135 -1.53 4.01 12.67
N GLU A 136 -2.60 4.02 13.47
CA GLU A 136 -3.07 2.83 14.19
C GLU A 136 -3.48 1.70 13.23
N GLY A 137 -4.12 2.04 12.10
CA GLY A 137 -4.42 1.11 11.01
C GLY A 137 -3.17 0.43 10.46
N LEU A 138 -2.12 1.21 10.14
CA LEU A 138 -0.84 0.67 9.68
C LEU A 138 -0.19 -0.21 10.76
N HIS A 139 -0.21 0.24 12.02
CA HIS A 139 0.33 -0.53 13.13
C HIS A 139 -0.34 -1.90 13.24
N ALA A 140 -1.67 -1.95 13.16
CA ALA A 140 -2.43 -3.20 13.20
C ALA A 140 -2.14 -4.12 12.01
N ILE A 141 -1.82 -3.56 10.83
CA ILE A 141 -1.36 -4.31 9.66
C ILE A 141 0.02 -4.92 9.93
N CYS A 142 0.97 -4.13 10.46
CA CYS A 142 2.29 -4.62 10.84
C CYS A 142 2.22 -5.76 11.86
N ASP A 143 1.36 -5.65 12.89
CA ASP A 143 1.17 -6.71 13.89
C ASP A 143 0.69 -8.02 13.24
N ARG A 144 -0.26 -7.95 12.27
CA ARG A 144 -0.72 -9.13 11.52
C ARG A 144 0.39 -9.72 10.66
N ILE A 145 1.13 -8.89 9.94
CA ILE A 145 2.27 -9.35 9.12
C ILE A 145 3.31 -10.05 10.01
N HIS A 146 3.64 -9.47 11.17
CA HIS A 146 4.59 -10.08 12.10
C HIS A 146 4.10 -11.44 12.63
N ASN A 147 2.79 -11.59 12.87
CA ASN A 147 2.22 -12.88 13.29
C ASN A 147 2.30 -13.96 12.20
N TYR A 148 2.04 -13.61 10.94
CA TYR A 148 2.08 -14.57 9.83
C TYR A 148 3.49 -14.84 9.29
N ALA A 149 4.34 -13.81 9.28
CA ALA A 149 5.69 -13.84 8.70
C ALA A 149 6.71 -13.18 9.65
N PRO A 150 6.99 -13.76 10.83
CA PRO A 150 7.79 -13.13 11.88
C PRO A 150 9.26 -12.85 11.49
N GLN A 151 9.75 -13.50 10.43
CA GLN A 151 11.11 -13.31 9.92
C GLN A 151 11.18 -12.33 8.74
N ALA A 152 10.04 -11.82 8.27
CA ALA A 152 10.01 -10.90 7.15
C ALA A 152 10.59 -9.55 7.57
N THR A 153 11.44 -8.99 6.71
CA THR A 153 11.78 -7.57 6.79
C THR A 153 10.58 -6.76 6.33
N ILE A 154 10.09 -5.85 7.16
CA ILE A 154 8.98 -4.96 6.81
C ILE A 154 9.55 -3.63 6.28
N VAL A 155 9.02 -3.21 5.12
CA VAL A 155 9.28 -1.91 4.50
C VAL A 155 7.97 -1.11 4.50
N ILE A 156 7.93 -0.04 5.26
CA ILE A 156 6.83 0.93 5.25
C ILE A 156 7.17 2.02 4.23
N MET A 157 6.34 2.13 3.19
CA MET A 157 6.39 3.27 2.30
C MET A 157 5.68 4.46 2.95
N ALA A 158 6.25 5.65 2.80
CA ALA A 158 5.49 6.88 2.96
C ALA A 158 4.31 6.88 1.97
N ILE A 159 3.14 7.37 2.40
CA ILE A 159 2.03 7.63 1.48
C ILE A 159 2.51 8.64 0.45
N LEU A 160 2.32 8.30 -0.83
CA LEU A 160 2.81 9.13 -1.92
C LEU A 160 2.07 10.48 -1.98
N PRO A 161 2.77 11.55 -2.39
CA PRO A 161 2.17 12.71 -3.04
C PRO A 161 0.93 12.38 -3.89
N ARG A 162 -0.19 13.05 -3.61
CA ARG A 162 -1.32 13.15 -4.54
C ARG A 162 -1.90 14.56 -4.53
N GLU A 163 -2.73 14.87 -5.53
CA GLU A 163 -3.14 16.23 -5.90
C GLU A 163 -1.98 17.02 -6.51
N GLU A 164 -2.31 17.84 -7.51
CA GLU A 164 -1.33 18.59 -8.31
C GLU A 164 -0.53 19.58 -7.45
N PHE A 165 -1.21 20.39 -6.64
CA PHE A 165 -0.58 21.52 -5.96
C PHE A 165 -0.28 21.24 -4.49
N PRO A 166 0.88 21.69 -3.97
CA PRO A 166 1.31 21.47 -2.58
C PRO A 166 0.37 22.11 -1.55
N ILE A 167 -0.39 23.14 -1.94
CA ILE A 167 -1.32 23.83 -1.05
C ILE A 167 -2.59 23.02 -0.74
N HIS A 168 -2.88 21.97 -1.53
CA HIS A 168 -4.10 21.19 -1.35
C HIS A 168 -4.15 20.56 0.05
N PRO A 169 -5.26 20.64 0.80
CA PRO A 169 -5.32 20.16 2.20
C PRO A 169 -4.86 18.71 2.40
N ARG A 170 -5.18 17.84 1.44
CA ARG A 170 -4.74 16.43 1.42
C ARG A 170 -3.22 16.27 1.45
N ARG A 171 -2.45 17.20 0.88
CA ARG A 171 -0.96 17.20 0.93
C ARG A 171 -0.46 17.29 2.36
N LYS A 172 -0.97 18.27 3.11
CA LYS A 172 -0.64 18.50 4.51
C LYS A 172 -1.11 17.36 5.40
N LEU A 173 -2.24 16.74 5.06
CA LEU A 173 -2.74 15.55 5.75
C LEU A 173 -1.81 14.36 5.56
N ILE A 174 -1.35 14.11 4.32
CA ILE A 174 -0.39 13.05 4.00
C ILE A 174 0.96 13.27 4.70
N GLU A 175 1.49 14.49 4.70
CA GLU A 175 2.70 14.84 5.46
C GLU A 175 2.56 14.49 6.94
N LYS A 176 1.41 14.81 7.54
CA LYS A 176 1.10 14.44 8.93
C LYS A 176 1.10 12.92 9.13
N ILE A 177 0.45 12.16 8.25
CA ILE A 177 0.42 10.69 8.33
C ILE A 177 1.84 10.11 8.20
N ASN A 178 2.62 10.58 7.23
CA ASN A 178 3.98 10.11 6.98
C ASN A 178 4.91 10.34 8.18
N MET A 179 4.73 11.43 8.94
CA MET A 179 5.46 11.61 10.20
C MET A 179 5.15 10.51 11.23
N ARG A 180 3.90 10.03 11.31
CA ARG A 180 3.54 8.92 12.20
C ARG A 180 4.07 7.60 11.67
N PHE A 181 3.99 7.37 10.36
CA PHE A 181 4.54 6.15 9.73
C PHE A 181 6.05 6.05 9.96
N ALA A 182 6.79 7.15 9.81
CA ALA A 182 8.22 7.21 10.10
C ALA A 182 8.51 6.91 11.58
N GLN A 183 7.68 7.41 12.50
CA GLN A 183 7.80 7.14 13.93
C GLN A 183 7.54 5.66 14.25
N ILE A 184 6.48 5.05 13.68
CA ILE A 184 6.20 3.60 13.80
C ILE A 184 7.37 2.78 13.29
N ALA A 185 7.90 3.12 12.10
CA ALA A 185 9.03 2.39 11.53
C ALA A 185 10.26 2.48 12.41
N LYS A 186 10.54 3.66 12.99
CA LYS A 186 11.64 3.85 13.94
C LYS A 186 11.45 3.02 15.20
N ASP A 187 10.26 3.05 15.81
CA ASP A 187 9.99 2.35 17.08
C ASP A 187 9.98 0.83 16.94
N ARG A 188 9.67 0.34 15.74
CA ARG A 188 9.63 -1.09 15.40
C ARG A 188 10.89 -1.59 14.68
N GLU A 189 11.87 -0.72 14.45
CA GLU A 189 13.08 -1.02 13.67
C GLU A 189 12.79 -1.54 12.25
N TYR A 190 11.74 -1.02 11.62
CA TYR A 190 11.39 -1.29 10.23
C TYR A 190 12.06 -0.30 9.27
N ASN A 191 12.17 -0.69 8.00
CA ASN A 191 12.63 0.22 6.96
C ASN A 191 11.52 1.21 6.62
N PHE A 192 11.81 2.50 6.65
CA PHE A 192 10.92 3.55 6.14
C PHE A 192 11.47 4.13 4.84
N VAL A 193 10.64 4.14 3.80
CA VAL A 193 11.04 4.65 2.48
C VAL A 193 10.11 5.77 2.06
N ASP A 194 10.64 6.98 1.96
CA ASP A 194 9.93 8.14 1.43
C ASP A 194 10.49 8.53 0.06
N ILE A 195 9.72 8.26 -0.99
CA ILE A 195 10.03 8.67 -2.36
C ILE A 195 9.32 9.97 -2.76
N GLY A 196 8.52 10.57 -1.87
CA GLY A 196 7.73 11.76 -2.15
C GLY A 196 8.54 12.91 -2.76
N PRO A 197 9.71 13.29 -2.20
CA PRO A 197 10.56 14.31 -2.78
C PRO A 197 11.03 14.02 -4.21
N ALA A 198 11.19 12.74 -4.59
CA ALA A 198 11.61 12.35 -5.94
C ALA A 198 10.47 12.37 -6.95
N LEU A 199 9.21 12.37 -6.49
CA LEU A 199 8.01 12.41 -7.33
C LEU A 199 7.55 13.84 -7.65
N LEU A 200 8.09 14.85 -6.97
CA LEU A 200 7.67 16.25 -7.08
C LEU A 200 8.64 17.07 -7.91
N GLU A 201 8.11 18.07 -8.59
CA GLU A 201 8.92 19.13 -9.20
C GLU A 201 9.49 20.07 -8.11
N THR A 202 10.42 20.95 -8.49
CA THR A 202 11.10 21.86 -7.55
C THR A 202 10.17 22.87 -6.89
N ASP A 203 9.03 23.19 -7.51
CA ASP A 203 7.98 24.04 -6.94
C ASP A 203 6.98 23.26 -6.05
N GLY A 204 7.19 21.96 -5.88
CA GLY A 204 6.36 21.07 -5.07
C GLY A 204 5.13 20.53 -5.80
N THR A 205 4.97 20.79 -7.11
CA THR A 205 3.87 20.23 -7.90
C THR A 205 4.08 18.76 -8.24
N LEU A 206 2.97 18.01 -8.35
CA LEU A 206 2.96 16.65 -8.87
C LEU A 206 2.58 16.67 -10.35
N SER A 207 3.52 16.33 -11.23
CA SER A 207 3.30 16.35 -12.67
C SER A 207 2.50 15.14 -13.16
N HIS A 208 1.65 15.34 -14.18
CA HIS A 208 0.97 14.24 -14.91
C HIS A 208 1.96 13.24 -15.54
N ARG A 209 3.22 13.64 -15.74
CA ARG A 209 4.28 12.75 -16.22
C ARG A 209 4.72 11.72 -15.17
N ILE A 210 4.48 12.00 -13.89
CA ILE A 210 4.80 11.13 -12.76
C ILE A 210 3.55 10.38 -12.28
N ALA A 211 2.42 11.08 -12.16
CA ALA A 211 1.13 10.48 -11.83
C ALA A 211 0.04 11.10 -12.71
N PHE A 212 -0.50 10.33 -13.67
CA PHE A 212 -1.29 10.88 -14.79
C PHE A 212 -2.59 11.58 -14.37
N ASP A 213 -3.15 11.19 -13.23
CA ASP A 213 -4.34 11.78 -12.61
C ASP A 213 -4.01 12.42 -11.24
N PHE A 214 -2.72 12.72 -11.01
CA PHE A 214 -2.19 13.21 -9.75
C PHE A 214 -2.39 12.26 -8.57
N CYS A 215 -2.57 10.96 -8.81
CA CYS A 215 -2.64 9.93 -7.78
C CYS A 215 -1.92 8.64 -8.21
N HIS A 216 -2.29 8.09 -9.36
CA HIS A 216 -1.77 6.84 -9.87
C HIS A 216 -0.54 7.07 -10.73
N LEU A 217 0.53 6.33 -10.42
CA LEU A 217 1.82 6.49 -11.07
C LEU A 217 1.76 6.11 -12.56
N THR A 218 2.54 6.85 -13.36
CA THR A 218 2.94 6.43 -14.68
C THR A 218 4.11 5.44 -14.58
N GLU A 219 4.52 4.86 -15.71
CA GLU A 219 5.76 4.08 -15.81
C GLU A 219 6.97 4.79 -15.19
N ARG A 220 7.10 6.11 -15.41
CA ARG A 220 8.18 6.91 -14.84
C ARG A 220 8.07 7.02 -13.32
N GLY A 221 6.87 7.20 -12.79
CA GLY A 221 6.63 7.19 -11.34
C GLY A 221 6.98 5.83 -10.72
N TYR A 222 6.58 4.74 -11.37
CA TYR A 222 6.95 3.40 -10.94
C TYR A 222 8.45 3.13 -11.02
N GLN A 223 9.18 3.66 -12.01
CA GLN A 223 10.63 3.52 -12.06
C GLN A 223 11.32 4.18 -10.85
N ILE A 224 10.84 5.34 -10.41
CA ILE A 224 11.35 6.00 -9.19
C ILE A 224 11.13 5.11 -7.96
N TRP A 225 9.94 4.51 -7.84
CA TRP A 225 9.67 3.56 -6.77
C TRP A 225 10.56 2.31 -6.88
N ALA A 226 10.75 1.80 -8.10
CA ALA A 226 11.59 0.65 -8.40
C ALA A 226 13.04 0.86 -7.91
N ASP A 227 13.61 2.02 -8.24
CA ASP A 227 14.99 2.35 -7.91
C ASP A 227 15.19 2.59 -6.41
N ALA A 228 14.18 3.10 -5.71
CA ALA A 228 14.21 3.24 -4.25
C ALA A 228 14.17 1.90 -3.52
N LEU A 229 13.43 0.91 -4.03
CA LEU A 229 13.35 -0.43 -3.42
C LEU A 229 14.55 -1.32 -3.77
N ARG A 230 15.18 -1.10 -4.92
CA ARG A 230 16.32 -1.90 -5.41
C ARG A 230 17.40 -2.17 -4.36
N PRO A 231 17.99 -1.17 -3.67
CA PRO A 231 19.03 -1.44 -2.67
C PRO A 231 18.54 -2.29 -1.50
N LEU A 232 17.28 -2.15 -1.09
CA LEU A 232 16.69 -2.96 -0.01
C LEU A 232 16.51 -4.41 -0.44
N LEU A 233 15.97 -4.64 -1.64
CA LEU A 233 15.83 -6.01 -2.17
C LEU A 233 17.21 -6.68 -2.33
N GLN A 234 18.21 -5.95 -2.82
CA GLN A 234 19.58 -6.47 -2.96
C GLN A 234 20.19 -6.82 -1.60
N LEU A 235 20.01 -5.97 -0.58
CA LEU A 235 20.53 -6.19 0.77
C LEU A 235 19.96 -7.47 1.41
N HIS A 236 18.66 -7.70 1.26
CA HIS A 236 17.95 -8.77 1.97
C HIS A 236 17.79 -10.06 1.15
N LEU A 237 17.91 -10.01 -0.18
CA LEU A 237 17.72 -11.16 -1.09
C LEU A 237 19.00 -11.60 -1.80
N GLY A 238 20.05 -10.78 -1.80
CA GLY A 238 21.41 -11.15 -2.24
C GLY A 238 21.57 -11.34 -3.75
N ARG A 239 20.70 -10.79 -4.59
CA ARG A 239 20.78 -10.86 -6.06
C ARG A 239 20.96 -9.46 -6.64
N LYS A 240 21.86 -9.28 -7.60
CA LYS A 240 22.16 -7.99 -8.24
C LYS A 240 21.26 -7.74 -9.45
#